data_AF-A0A8D4BJU8-F1
#
_entry.id   AF-A0A8D4BJU8-F1
#
_cell.length_a   1.000
_cell.length_b   1.000
_cell.length_c   1.000
_cell.angle_alpha   90.00
_cell.angle_beta   90.00
_cell.angle_gamma   90.00
#
_symmetry.space_group_name_H-M   'P 1'
#
loop_
_entity.id
_entity.type
_entity.pdbx_description
1 polymer ?
#
loop_
_entity_poly.entity_id
_entity_poly.type
_entity_poly.pdbx_seq_one_letter_code
_entity_poly.pdbx_strand_id
1 'polypeptide(L)'
;MLNSNDKLVSNSAVVYFGNRHSNCGSVKHSGDNLTGAGEGDDEQIFVNLKNVPGNVHKLVFVVNIYQCVERNQDFGMIKNAFIRVVDSAKNEELVHFNLSEDHSGATALFAGEIYRDGKEWKFSATGDATRDTGLGEIANKYTK
;
A
#
# COMPACT_ATOMS: atom_id res chain seq x y z
N MET A 1 3.72 -2.74 -7.98
CA MET A 1 3.97 -4.20 -8.14
C MET A 1 5.38 -4.41 -8.69
N LEU A 2 6.16 -5.28 -8.08
CA LEU A 2 7.61 -5.41 -8.30
C LEU A 2 8.00 -6.78 -8.86
N ASN A 3 9.09 -6.82 -9.63
CA ASN A 3 9.74 -8.04 -10.10
C ASN A 3 10.66 -8.65 -9.03
N SER A 4 11.40 -9.71 -9.39
CA SER A 4 12.32 -10.41 -8.47
C SER A 4 13.53 -9.59 -8.02
N ASN A 5 13.81 -8.45 -8.67
CA ASN A 5 14.92 -7.56 -8.35
C ASN A 5 14.44 -6.30 -7.59
N ASP A 6 13.24 -6.35 -7.00
CA ASP A 6 12.58 -5.22 -6.36
C ASP A 6 12.44 -3.99 -7.27
N LYS A 7 12.19 -4.19 -8.57
CA LYS A 7 11.91 -3.11 -9.53
C LYS A 7 10.49 -3.14 -10.02
N LEU A 8 9.90 -1.97 -10.31
CA LEU A 8 8.58 -1.87 -10.91
C LEU A 8 8.54 -2.63 -12.24
N VAL A 9 7.54 -3.50 -12.41
CA VAL A 9 7.37 -4.24 -13.67
C VAL A 9 6.97 -3.34 -14.84
N SER A 10 6.37 -2.18 -14.54
CA SER A 10 6.08 -1.08 -15.46
C SER A 10 5.62 0.14 -14.66
N ASN A 11 5.56 1.32 -15.28
CA ASN A 11 4.99 2.52 -14.65
C ASN A 11 3.50 2.33 -14.29
N SER A 12 2.76 1.58 -15.11
CA SER A 12 1.36 1.22 -14.86
C SER A 12 1.16 0.19 -13.75
N ALA A 13 2.25 -0.32 -13.15
CA ALA A 13 2.20 -1.24 -12.02
C ALA A 13 2.01 -0.54 -10.67
N VAL A 14 1.90 0.79 -10.66
CA VAL A 14 1.50 1.59 -9.51
C VAL A 14 -0.02 1.73 -9.53
N VAL A 15 -0.68 1.17 -8.50
CA VAL A 15 -2.14 1.20 -8.34
C VAL A 15 -2.47 2.15 -7.20
N TYR A 16 -3.33 3.13 -7.45
CA TYR A 16 -3.68 4.21 -6.51
C TYR A 16 -5.02 4.86 -6.95
N PHE A 17 -5.46 5.91 -6.26
CA PHE A 17 -6.74 6.60 -6.55
C PHE A 17 -6.93 7.03 -8.02
N GLY A 18 -5.86 7.42 -8.72
CA GLY A 18 -5.85 7.84 -10.12
C GLY A 18 -5.63 6.70 -11.12
N ASN A 19 -5.14 5.53 -10.68
CA ASN A 19 -5.02 4.31 -11.48
C ASN A 19 -5.50 3.11 -10.66
N ARG A 20 -6.81 2.87 -10.65
CA ARG A 20 -7.46 1.99 -9.67
C ARG A 20 -7.31 0.50 -9.95
N HIS A 21 -6.73 0.11 -11.07
CA HIS A 21 -6.58 -1.28 -11.46
C HIS A 21 -5.16 -1.55 -11.96
N SER A 22 -4.59 -2.70 -11.59
CA SER A 22 -3.41 -3.18 -12.30
C SER A 22 -3.78 -3.64 -13.72
N ASN A 23 -2.85 -3.55 -14.66
CA ASN A 23 -3.09 -3.96 -16.06
C ASN A 23 -3.52 -5.43 -16.19
N CYS A 24 -3.06 -6.29 -15.28
CA CYS A 24 -3.43 -7.70 -15.23
C CYS A 24 -4.74 -7.97 -14.46
N GLY A 25 -5.40 -6.94 -13.93
CA GLY A 25 -6.64 -7.04 -13.17
C GLY A 25 -6.50 -7.74 -11.80
N SER A 26 -5.28 -8.03 -11.35
CA SER A 26 -5.03 -8.74 -10.10
C SER A 26 -5.12 -7.85 -8.86
N VAL A 27 -5.04 -6.53 -9.02
CA VAL A 27 -5.12 -5.54 -7.93
C VAL A 27 -6.17 -4.50 -8.28
N LYS A 28 -7.04 -4.18 -7.33
CA LYS A 28 -8.09 -3.15 -7.45
C LYS A 28 -8.11 -2.26 -6.20
N HIS A 29 -8.03 -0.96 -6.40
CA HIS A 29 -8.28 0.07 -5.37
C HIS A 29 -9.78 0.39 -5.32
N SER A 30 -10.39 0.43 -4.13
CA SER A 30 -11.83 0.73 -3.97
C SER A 30 -12.17 2.17 -4.38
N GLY A 31 -11.30 3.11 -4.08
CA GLY A 31 -11.45 4.55 -4.31
C GLY A 31 -10.68 5.30 -3.24
N ASP A 32 -10.65 6.62 -3.34
CA ASP A 32 -10.08 7.49 -2.31
C ASP A 32 -11.19 7.97 -1.39
N ASN A 33 -11.05 7.77 -0.08
CA ASN A 33 -11.94 8.38 0.89
C ASN A 33 -11.29 9.67 1.42
N LEU A 34 -11.58 10.77 0.73
CA LEU A 34 -11.04 12.10 1.03
C LEU A 34 -11.39 12.63 2.43
N THR A 35 -12.34 12.00 3.13
CA THR A 35 -12.88 12.51 4.40
C THR A 35 -12.47 11.67 5.61
N GLY A 36 -12.09 10.41 5.41
CA GLY A 36 -11.94 9.44 6.51
C GLY A 36 -13.22 9.25 7.34
N ALA A 37 -14.37 9.65 6.79
CA ALA A 37 -15.65 9.55 7.47
C ALA A 37 -16.34 8.24 7.08
N GLY A 38 -16.76 7.48 8.08
CA GLY A 38 -17.42 6.19 7.91
C GLY A 38 -17.13 5.25 9.07
N GLU A 39 -17.86 4.14 9.12
CA GLU A 39 -17.50 2.99 9.96
C GLU A 39 -16.74 1.97 9.09
N GLY A 40 -15.64 1.42 9.61
CA GLY A 40 -14.84 0.41 8.93
C GLY A 40 -13.60 0.98 8.23
N ASP A 41 -13.14 0.28 7.18
CA ASP A 41 -11.93 0.69 6.44
C ASP A 41 -12.26 1.84 5.49
N ASP A 42 -11.54 2.96 5.62
CA ASP A 42 -11.71 4.12 4.74
C ASP A 42 -11.35 3.80 3.28
N GLU A 43 -10.31 3.00 3.08
CA GLU A 43 -9.84 2.56 1.76
C GLU A 43 -9.52 1.06 1.77
N GLN A 44 -9.77 0.41 0.63
CA GLN A 44 -9.56 -1.03 0.48
C GLN A 44 -8.83 -1.34 -0.83
N ILE A 45 -7.85 -2.22 -0.75
CA ILE A 45 -7.12 -2.76 -1.90
C ILE A 45 -7.40 -4.24 -1.99
N PHE A 46 -8.11 -4.65 -3.04
CA PHE A 46 -8.42 -6.05 -3.32
C PHE A 46 -7.32 -6.66 -4.17
N VAL A 47 -6.81 -7.82 -3.74
CA VAL A 47 -5.75 -8.55 -4.44
C VAL A 47 -6.18 -9.97 -4.75
N ASN A 48 -6.28 -10.31 -6.03
CA ASN A 48 -6.41 -11.68 -6.48
C ASN A 48 -5.02 -12.26 -6.79
N LEU A 49 -4.43 -12.92 -5.79
CA LEU A 49 -3.10 -13.52 -5.86
C LEU A 49 -2.95 -14.59 -6.96
N LYS A 50 -4.05 -15.24 -7.37
CA LYS A 50 -4.03 -16.24 -8.47
C LYS A 50 -3.83 -15.59 -9.83
N ASN A 51 -4.28 -14.34 -9.99
CA ASN A 51 -4.18 -13.58 -11.23
C ASN A 51 -2.90 -12.74 -11.31
N VAL A 52 -2.05 -12.74 -10.28
CA VAL A 52 -0.78 -12.01 -10.29
C VAL A 52 0.19 -12.70 -11.26
N PRO A 53 0.67 -12.00 -12.32
CA PRO A 53 1.58 -12.58 -13.30
C PRO A 53 2.88 -13.14 -12.69
N GLY A 54 3.49 -14.11 -13.35
CA GLY A 54 4.71 -14.76 -12.88
C GLY A 54 5.95 -13.84 -12.83
N ASN A 55 5.96 -12.75 -13.60
CA ASN A 55 7.03 -11.74 -13.52
C ASN A 55 6.90 -10.81 -12.30
N VAL A 56 5.75 -10.82 -11.60
CA VAL A 56 5.54 -10.08 -10.35
C VAL A 56 5.84 -10.98 -9.16
N HIS A 57 6.80 -10.57 -8.34
CA HIS A 57 7.26 -11.32 -7.17
C HIS A 57 6.86 -10.68 -5.86
N LYS A 58 6.56 -9.37 -5.86
CA LYS A 58 6.25 -8.62 -4.64
C LYS A 58 5.23 -7.52 -4.90
N LEU A 59 4.32 -7.33 -3.96
CA LEU A 59 3.35 -6.25 -3.88
C LEU A 59 3.67 -5.46 -2.61
N VAL A 60 4.06 -4.20 -2.76
CA VAL A 60 4.34 -3.30 -1.63
C VAL A 60 3.15 -2.37 -1.45
N PHE A 61 2.68 -2.25 -0.21
CA PHE A 61 1.57 -1.40 0.19
C PHE A 61 2.10 -0.20 0.94
N VAL A 62 1.78 0.98 0.45
CA VAL A 62 2.28 2.25 0.96
C VAL A 62 1.08 3.17 1.21
N VAL A 63 1.10 3.86 2.34
CA VAL A 63 0.15 4.93 2.67
C VAL A 63 0.92 6.24 2.63
N ASN A 64 0.39 7.27 1.98
CA ASN A 64 1.01 8.59 1.96
C ASN A 64 -0.05 9.68 2.13
N ILE A 65 0.35 10.80 2.71
CA ILE A 65 -0.53 11.95 2.88
C ILE A 65 -0.55 12.75 1.57
N TYR A 66 -1.73 12.91 0.99
CA TYR A 66 -1.88 13.68 -0.25
C TYR A 66 -1.62 15.17 -0.01
N GLN A 67 -0.76 15.78 -0.83
CA GLN A 67 -0.36 17.20 -0.72
C GLN A 67 0.18 17.58 0.67
N CYS A 68 0.92 16.68 1.33
CA CYS A 68 1.41 16.86 2.70
C CYS A 68 2.17 18.18 2.93
N VAL A 69 2.96 18.63 1.94
CA VAL A 69 3.73 19.88 2.01
C VAL A 69 2.82 21.10 1.99
N GLU A 70 1.88 21.17 1.04
CA GLU A 70 0.96 22.30 0.89
C GLU A 70 -0.02 22.39 2.07
N ARG A 71 -0.43 21.23 2.61
CA ARG A 71 -1.34 21.14 3.75
C ARG A 71 -0.65 21.20 5.10
N ASN A 72 0.69 21.16 5.12
CA ASN A 72 1.52 21.08 6.31
C ASN A 72 1.07 19.94 7.26
N GLN A 73 0.92 18.74 6.70
CA GLN A 73 0.43 17.55 7.39
C GLN A 73 1.49 16.45 7.42
N ASP A 74 1.55 15.75 8.55
CA ASP A 74 2.38 14.56 8.75
C ASP A 74 1.62 13.49 9.54
N PHE A 75 2.17 12.27 9.59
CA PHE A 75 1.54 11.14 10.29
C PHE A 75 1.45 11.32 11.81
N GLY A 76 2.25 12.21 12.41
CA GLY A 76 2.11 12.57 13.83
C GLY A 76 0.81 13.33 14.13
N MET A 77 0.16 13.90 13.12
CA MET A 77 -1.14 14.56 13.24
C MET A 77 -2.32 13.59 13.06
N ILE A 78 -2.08 12.39 12.53
CA ILE A 78 -3.12 11.40 12.22
C ILE A 78 -3.33 10.51 13.44
N LYS A 79 -4.60 10.35 13.84
CA LYS A 79 -4.98 9.48 14.95
C LYS A 79 -5.68 8.24 14.44
N ASN A 80 -5.47 7.12 15.12
CA ASN A 80 -6.13 5.84 14.85
C ASN A 80 -5.89 5.32 13.42
N ALA A 81 -4.72 5.59 12.83
CA ALA A 81 -4.35 4.99 11.56
C ALA A 81 -4.00 3.52 11.79
N PHE A 82 -4.53 2.63 10.96
CA PHE A 82 -4.15 1.22 10.95
C PHE A 82 -4.19 0.67 9.52
N ILE A 83 -3.51 -0.45 9.31
CA ILE A 83 -3.70 -1.31 8.15
C ILE A 83 -4.07 -2.71 8.63
N ARG A 84 -4.88 -3.41 7.85
CA ARG A 84 -5.16 -4.82 8.10
C ARG A 84 -5.19 -5.63 6.81
N VAL A 85 -4.96 -6.92 6.94
CA VAL A 85 -5.09 -7.90 5.86
C VAL A 85 -6.20 -8.86 6.22
N VAL A 86 -7.16 -9.00 5.32
CA VAL A 86 -8.34 -9.84 5.51
C VAL A 86 -8.38 -10.90 4.40
N ASP A 87 -8.58 -12.16 4.78
CA ASP A 87 -8.98 -13.20 3.84
C ASP A 87 -10.44 -12.99 3.48
N SER A 88 -10.67 -12.40 2.30
CA SER A 88 -12.02 -12.12 1.80
C SER A 88 -12.93 -13.34 1.66
N ALA A 89 -12.38 -14.56 1.49
CA ALA A 89 -13.20 -15.76 1.33
C ALA A 89 -13.80 -16.24 2.66
N LYS A 90 -13.09 -16.00 3.77
CA LYS A 90 -13.51 -16.38 5.13
C LYS A 90 -14.00 -15.19 5.96
N ASN A 91 -13.78 -13.98 5.46
CA ASN A 91 -13.93 -12.74 6.21
C ASN A 91 -13.12 -12.76 7.52
N GLU A 92 -11.92 -13.32 7.46
CA GLU A 92 -11.03 -13.50 8.59
C GLU A 92 -9.90 -12.48 8.53
N GLU A 93 -9.76 -11.68 9.58
CA GLU A 93 -8.63 -10.77 9.73
C GLU A 93 -7.37 -11.59 10.05
N LEU A 94 -6.44 -11.61 9.11
CA LEU A 94 -5.17 -12.34 9.25
C LEU A 94 -4.14 -11.52 10.02
N VAL A 95 -4.20 -10.21 9.83
CA VAL A 95 -3.18 -9.27 10.27
C VAL A 95 -3.83 -7.92 10.58
N HIS A 96 -3.41 -7.31 11.68
CA HIS A 96 -3.76 -5.95 12.05
C HIS A 96 -2.50 -5.21 12.52
N PHE A 97 -2.21 -4.06 11.93
CA PHE A 97 -1.08 -3.22 12.32
C PHE A 97 -1.56 -1.80 12.58
N ASN A 98 -1.33 -1.34 13.80
CA ASN A 98 -1.57 0.04 14.17
C ASN A 98 -0.41 0.90 13.64
N LEU A 99 -0.76 1.94 12.90
CA LEU A 99 0.17 2.90 12.30
C LEU A 99 0.24 4.19 13.14
N SER A 100 -0.44 4.23 14.29
CA SER A 100 -0.52 5.39 15.18
C SER A 100 0.70 5.52 16.12
N GLU A 101 1.87 5.03 15.71
CA GLU A 101 3.12 5.33 16.43
C GLU A 101 3.52 6.80 16.20
N ASP A 102 4.45 7.34 17.00
CA ASP A 102 4.97 8.70 16.82
C ASP A 102 5.83 8.78 15.54
N HIS A 103 5.15 8.96 14.42
CA HIS A 103 5.73 9.20 13.10
C HIS A 103 5.77 10.70 12.77
N SER A 104 5.99 11.54 13.79
CA SER A 104 6.09 12.99 13.62
C SER A 104 7.07 13.38 12.52
N GLY A 105 6.58 14.17 11.56
CA GLY A 105 7.33 14.61 10.38
C GLY A 105 7.50 13.58 9.27
N ALA A 106 6.93 12.37 9.38
CA ALA A 106 6.83 11.42 8.27
C ALA A 106 5.57 11.70 7.43
N THR A 107 5.68 11.49 6.12
CA THR A 107 4.62 11.81 5.13
C THR A 107 4.23 10.61 4.27
N ALA A 108 4.99 9.52 4.36
CA ALA A 108 4.68 8.23 3.78
C ALA A 108 5.05 7.09 4.73
N LEU A 109 4.37 5.96 4.60
CA LEU A 109 4.52 4.79 5.45
C LEU A 109 4.42 3.52 4.61
N PHE A 110 5.48 2.71 4.63
CA PHE A 110 5.49 1.38 4.03
C PHE A 110 4.82 0.43 5.01
N ALA A 111 3.54 0.15 4.76
CA ALA A 111 2.69 -0.58 5.68
C ALA A 111 3.02 -2.08 5.68
N GLY A 112 3.34 -2.64 4.52
CA GLY A 112 3.80 -4.02 4.40
C GLY A 112 3.95 -4.47 2.96
N GLU A 113 4.31 -5.74 2.80
CA GLU A 113 4.50 -6.38 1.52
C GLU A 113 3.92 -7.79 1.48
N ILE A 114 3.34 -8.15 0.33
CA ILE A 114 3.01 -9.52 -0.04
C ILE A 114 4.03 -9.99 -1.06
N TYR A 115 4.74 -11.07 -0.78
CA TYR A 115 5.82 -11.56 -1.64
C TYR A 115 5.75 -13.08 -1.85
N ARG A 116 6.29 -13.54 -2.98
CA ARG A 116 6.40 -14.97 -3.29
C ARG A 116 7.53 -15.58 -2.47
N ASP A 117 7.23 -16.69 -1.81
CA ASP A 117 8.21 -17.58 -1.22
C ASP A 117 8.00 -19.00 -1.77
N GLY A 118 8.84 -19.37 -2.75
CA GLY A 118 8.64 -20.58 -3.53
C GLY A 118 7.30 -20.56 -4.29
N LYS A 119 6.37 -21.43 -3.88
CA LYS A 119 5.02 -21.54 -4.48
C LYS A 119 3.94 -20.82 -3.68
N GLU A 120 4.29 -20.26 -2.52
CA GLU A 120 3.36 -19.62 -1.60
C GLU A 120 3.49 -18.11 -1.65
N TRP A 121 2.47 -17.43 -1.15
CA TRP A 121 2.50 -16.01 -0.86
C TRP A 121 2.61 -15.80 0.63
N LYS A 122 3.53 -14.92 1.04
CA LYS A 122 3.71 -14.50 2.43
C LYS A 122 3.41 -13.02 2.56
N PHE A 123 2.99 -12.62 3.75
CA PHE A 123 2.83 -11.23 4.13
C PHE A 123 3.87 -10.87 5.18
N SER A 124 4.51 -9.71 5.04
CA SER A 124 5.35 -9.09 6.06
C SER A 124 4.90 -7.66 6.27
N ALA A 125 4.68 -7.26 7.52
CA ALA A 125 4.56 -5.85 7.84
C ALA A 125 5.94 -5.24 8.07
N THR A 126 6.09 -4.00 7.62
CA THR A 126 7.34 -3.25 7.69
C THR A 126 7.22 -2.08 8.66
N GLY A 127 6.16 -1.26 8.52
CA GLY A 127 5.97 -0.09 9.37
C GLY A 127 7.02 1.02 9.14
N ASP A 128 7.76 0.98 8.02
CA ASP A 128 8.85 1.93 7.77
C ASP A 128 8.30 3.29 7.34
N ALA A 129 8.50 4.30 8.18
CA ALA A 129 8.08 5.67 7.91
C ALA A 129 9.15 6.46 7.13
N THR A 130 8.71 7.27 6.16
CA THR A 130 9.59 8.09 5.33
C THR A 130 9.04 9.51 5.16
N ARG A 131 9.87 10.40 4.60
CA ARG A 131 9.52 11.80 4.29
C ARG A 131 9.23 12.02 2.81
N ASP A 132 8.89 10.94 2.08
CA ASP A 132 8.54 11.07 0.67
C ASP A 132 7.24 11.86 0.55
N THR A 133 7.22 12.86 -0.32
CA THR A 133 6.12 13.84 -0.39
C THR A 133 5.03 13.44 -1.38
N GLY A 134 5.25 12.37 -2.14
CA GLY A 134 4.25 11.84 -3.06
C GLY A 134 4.64 10.53 -3.72
N LEU A 135 3.65 9.95 -4.41
CA LEU A 135 3.77 8.66 -5.09
C LEU A 135 4.90 8.62 -6.13
N GLY A 136 5.21 9.74 -6.78
CA GLY A 136 6.31 9.81 -7.75
C GLY A 136 7.68 9.54 -7.12
N GLU A 137 7.95 10.12 -5.95
CA GLU A 137 9.20 9.89 -5.20
C GLU A 137 9.29 8.44 -4.72
N ILE A 138 8.19 7.91 -4.17
CA ILE A 138 8.09 6.52 -3.72
C ILE A 138 8.34 5.56 -4.89
N ALA A 139 7.66 5.76 -6.02
CA ALA A 139 7.80 4.91 -7.21
C ALA A 139 9.23 4.93 -7.75
N ASN A 140 9.91 6.09 -7.72
CA ASN A 140 11.28 6.24 -8.20
C ASN A 140 12.31 5.42 -7.42
N LYS A 141 12.01 5.01 -6.18
CA LYS A 141 12.85 4.07 -5.41
C LYS A 141 12.93 2.69 -6.06
N TYR A 142 11.92 2.35 -6.86
CA TYR A 142 11.76 1.06 -7.51
C TYR A 142 12.02 1.09 -9.02
N THR A 143 12.43 2.24 -9.60
CA THR A 143 12.76 2.35 -11.03
C THR A 143 14.26 2.41 -11.31
N LYS A 144 15.06 2.87 -10.34
CA LYS A 144 16.52 2.95 -10.44
C LYS A 144 17.19 1.64 -10.10
#